data_AF-A0A0G0SXQ1-F1
#
_entry.id   AF-A0A0G0SXQ1-F1
#
_cell.length_a   1.000
_cell.length_b   1.000
_cell.length_c   1.000
_cell.angle_alpha   90.00
_cell.angle_beta   90.00
_cell.angle_gamma   90.00
#
_symmetry.space_group_name_H-M   'P 1'
#
loop_
_entity.id
_entity.type
_entity.pdbx_description
1 polymer ?
#
loop_
_entity_poly.entity_id
_entity_poly.type
_entity_poly.pdbx_seq_one_letter_code
_entity_poly.pdbx_strand_id
1 'polypeptide(L)'
;MNKNSKGFAHFFLVVVIVVIGIGGLLYYSWQRGLIKTKPNQEISPTPTVSSNETADWKTYINSDYGFQFSFPPNLAANHDIKEEQYYDNLVEMLFESQQIFVRAIQNVDIYQEAEPEMVANREFSDSGFEYGVKSEKIANSPAAVIKTKDEDYFAAIISHPLKENVFIQISTNLGSNTFEQVISTFKFLPKQSDWRVYKNGKYGFEVKYPGNFFFEESGGSNYPPFEFSVRFAENQYEEAEYNYPDISIIVIDSPLSPRDFLNENGSEDSVIEEKKVDKDYLYYGVGNRKEIKINNLDALQFESLAVSTGTIHTMFKKGGFIFDVTNRLTGVGEVPKEIYNQVLSTFKFVE
;
A
#
# COMPACT_ATOMS: atom_id res chain seq x y z
N MET A 1 -34.44 -20.13 75.78
CA MET A 1 -35.12 -19.77 74.51
C MET A 1 -34.75 -18.34 74.13
N ASN A 2 -33.81 -18.16 73.19
CA ASN A 2 -33.33 -16.85 72.76
C ASN A 2 -34.38 -16.13 71.92
N LYS A 3 -34.92 -15.02 72.43
CA LYS A 3 -35.97 -14.20 71.79
C LYS A 3 -35.51 -13.37 70.58
N ASN A 4 -34.26 -13.54 70.12
CA ASN A 4 -33.68 -12.72 69.06
C ASN A 4 -33.66 -13.37 67.65
N SER A 5 -34.20 -14.59 67.48
CA SER A 5 -34.19 -15.29 66.18
C SER A 5 -35.11 -14.67 65.12
N LYS A 6 -36.12 -13.87 65.53
CA LYS A 6 -37.09 -13.27 64.59
C LYS A 6 -36.53 -12.05 63.83
N GLY A 7 -35.55 -11.33 64.40
CA GLY A 7 -34.91 -10.18 63.74
C GLY A 7 -33.94 -10.59 62.63
N PHE A 8 -33.26 -11.73 62.80
CA PHE A 8 -32.24 -12.20 61.86
C PHE A 8 -32.82 -12.65 60.51
N ALA A 9 -34.01 -13.26 60.52
CA ALA A 9 -34.68 -13.69 59.29
C ALA A 9 -35.07 -12.51 58.38
N HIS A 10 -35.52 -11.40 58.97
CA HIS A 10 -35.87 -10.19 58.21
C HIS A 10 -34.63 -9.53 57.61
N PHE A 11 -33.53 -9.49 58.36
CA PHE A 11 -32.26 -8.97 57.84
C PHE A 11 -31.75 -9.80 56.66
N PHE A 12 -31.77 -11.14 56.78
CA PHE A 12 -31.33 -12.03 55.70
C PHE A 12 -32.20 -11.87 54.45
N LEU A 13 -33.51 -11.72 54.61
CA LEU A 13 -34.44 -11.52 53.49
C LEU A 13 -34.16 -10.21 52.73
N VAL A 14 -33.83 -9.12 53.43
CA VAL A 14 -33.44 -7.85 52.81
C VAL A 14 -32.13 -8.00 52.01
N VAL A 15 -31.14 -8.71 52.55
CA VAL A 15 -29.86 -8.95 51.86
C VAL A 15 -30.08 -9.73 50.55
N VAL A 16 -30.92 -10.77 50.57
CA VAL A 16 -31.23 -11.56 49.36
C VAL A 16 -31.89 -10.71 48.29
N ILE A 17 -32.85 -9.84 48.64
CA ILE A 17 -33.51 -8.95 47.69
C ILE A 17 -32.52 -7.97 47.05
N VAL A 18 -31.59 -7.42 47.84
CA VAL A 18 -30.55 -6.52 47.33
C VAL A 18 -29.62 -7.23 46.35
N VAL A 19 -29.18 -8.46 46.66
CA VAL A 19 -28.31 -9.25 45.76
C VAL A 19 -29.01 -9.56 44.43
N ILE A 20 -30.29 -9.94 44.48
CA ILE A 20 -31.08 -10.20 43.26
C ILE A 20 -31.25 -8.90 42.44
N GLY A 21 -31.50 -7.77 43.10
CA GLY A 21 -31.62 -6.46 42.44
C GLY A 21 -30.32 -6.04 41.73
N ILE A 22 -29.18 -6.20 42.39
CA ILE A 22 -27.86 -5.90 41.80
C ILE A 22 -27.55 -6.85 40.64
N GLY A 23 -27.79 -8.16 40.83
CA GLY A 23 -27.58 -9.16 39.78
C GLY A 23 -28.44 -8.90 38.53
N GLY A 24 -29.72 -8.55 38.73
CA GLY A 24 -30.63 -8.19 37.65
C GLY A 24 -30.22 -6.93 36.90
N LEU A 25 -29.78 -5.89 37.63
CA LEU A 25 -29.25 -4.64 37.03
C LEU A 25 -27.98 -4.88 36.21
N LEU A 26 -27.05 -5.70 36.71
CA LEU A 26 -25.82 -6.04 36.00
C LEU A 26 -26.12 -6.86 34.73
N TYR A 27 -26.99 -7.86 34.82
CA TYR A 27 -27.40 -8.67 33.68
C TYR A 27 -28.12 -7.84 32.60
N TYR A 28 -29.04 -6.97 33.02
CA TYR A 28 -29.74 -6.05 32.11
C TYR A 28 -28.79 -5.06 31.43
N SER A 29 -27.80 -4.54 32.17
CA SER A 29 -26.79 -3.62 31.63
C SER A 29 -25.85 -4.29 30.63
N TRP A 30 -25.55 -5.59 30.82
CA TRP A 30 -24.76 -6.39 29.87
C TRP A 30 -25.52 -6.66 28.56
N GLN A 31 -26.79 -7.08 28.61
CA GLN A 31 -27.60 -7.30 27.39
C GLN A 31 -27.81 -6.04 26.55
N ARG A 32 -27.91 -4.86 27.17
CA ARG A 32 -28.10 -3.57 26.48
C ARG A 32 -26.79 -2.92 26.00
N GLY A 33 -25.64 -3.56 26.20
CA GLY A 33 -24.33 -3.03 25.79
C GLY A 33 -23.89 -1.75 26.53
N LEU A 34 -24.48 -1.46 27.70
CA LEU A 34 -24.14 -0.29 28.53
C LEU A 34 -22.81 -0.46 29.25
N ILE A 35 -22.36 -1.71 29.43
CA ILE A 35 -21.04 -2.06 29.95
C ILE A 35 -20.22 -2.60 28.78
N LYS A 36 -19.46 -1.73 28.11
CA LYS A 36 -18.42 -2.16 27.17
C LYS A 36 -17.25 -2.71 27.98
N THR A 37 -17.19 -4.02 28.16
CA THR A 37 -15.96 -4.68 28.60
C THR A 37 -14.91 -4.43 27.52
N LYS A 38 -13.89 -3.61 27.80
CA LYS A 38 -12.71 -3.54 26.92
C LYS A 38 -12.21 -4.97 26.72
N PRO A 39 -11.99 -5.43 25.48
CA PRO A 39 -11.32 -6.70 25.27
C PRO A 39 -9.98 -6.62 25.99
N ASN A 40 -9.71 -7.60 26.85
CA ASN A 40 -8.36 -7.80 27.36
C ASN A 40 -7.51 -8.14 26.14
N GLN A 41 -6.73 -7.16 25.69
CA GLN A 41 -5.85 -7.29 24.54
C GLN A 41 -4.70 -8.20 24.99
N GLU A 42 -4.84 -9.50 24.75
CA GLU A 42 -3.73 -10.43 24.80
C GLU A 42 -2.78 -10.00 23.70
N ILE A 43 -1.71 -9.31 24.09
CA ILE A 43 -0.64 -8.92 23.17
C ILE A 43 0.10 -10.20 22.83
N SER A 44 -0.40 -10.92 21.82
CA SER A 44 0.40 -11.94 21.15
C SER A 44 1.64 -11.22 20.62
N PRO A 45 2.87 -11.67 20.92
CA PRO A 45 4.07 -11.04 20.41
C PRO A 45 4.01 -11.09 18.88
N THR A 46 3.79 -9.95 18.26
CA THR A 46 4.09 -9.79 16.83
C THR A 46 5.60 -9.94 16.73
N PRO A 47 6.12 -10.91 15.96
CA PRO A 47 7.56 -11.03 15.75
C PRO A 47 8.04 -9.69 15.19
N THR A 48 8.86 -9.00 15.97
CA THR A 48 9.56 -7.80 15.49
C THR A 48 10.72 -8.32 14.65
N VAL A 49 10.40 -8.65 13.39
CA VAL A 49 11.40 -9.06 12.41
C VAL A 49 12.33 -7.87 12.19
N SER A 50 13.65 -8.12 12.29
CA SER A 50 14.68 -7.12 12.06
C SER A 50 14.54 -6.55 10.64
N SER A 51 14.39 -5.22 10.53
CA SER A 51 14.15 -4.50 9.27
C SER A 51 15.20 -4.72 8.18
N ASN A 52 16.33 -5.37 8.50
CA ASN A 52 17.46 -5.52 7.60
C ASN A 52 17.43 -6.82 6.77
N GLU A 53 16.57 -7.79 7.09
CA GLU A 53 16.56 -9.09 6.39
C GLU A 53 15.91 -9.04 5.00
N THR A 54 15.11 -8.00 4.72
CA THR A 54 14.40 -7.82 3.44
C THR A 54 14.93 -6.63 2.63
N ALA A 55 16.11 -6.10 2.95
CA ALA A 55 16.63 -4.88 2.31
C ALA A 55 16.82 -5.04 0.78
N ASP A 56 17.23 -6.23 0.34
CA ASP A 56 17.47 -6.54 -1.09
C ASP A 56 16.24 -7.16 -1.78
N TRP A 57 15.07 -7.18 -1.13
CA TRP A 57 13.87 -7.80 -1.69
C TRP A 57 13.25 -6.95 -2.80
N LYS A 58 12.65 -7.64 -3.78
CA LYS A 58 11.88 -7.00 -4.86
C LYS A 58 10.46 -6.76 -4.38
N THR A 59 9.76 -5.79 -4.97
CA THR A 59 8.36 -5.48 -4.64
C THR A 59 7.45 -5.85 -5.79
N TYR A 60 6.40 -6.60 -5.51
CA TYR A 60 5.29 -6.86 -6.42
C TYR A 60 4.12 -5.95 -6.05
N ILE A 61 3.54 -5.32 -7.07
CA ILE A 61 2.39 -4.42 -6.95
C ILE A 61 1.30 -4.95 -7.87
N ASN A 62 0.10 -5.14 -7.32
CA ASN A 62 -1.10 -5.38 -8.11
C ASN A 62 -2.07 -4.22 -7.95
N SER A 63 -2.22 -3.46 -9.02
CA SER A 63 -2.98 -2.22 -9.01
C SER A 63 -4.47 -2.42 -9.18
N ASP A 64 -4.87 -3.46 -9.92
CA ASP A 64 -6.27 -3.80 -10.11
C ASP A 64 -6.93 -4.21 -8.79
N TYR A 65 -6.17 -4.91 -7.94
CA TYR A 65 -6.55 -5.33 -6.60
C TYR A 65 -5.94 -4.47 -5.49
N GLY A 66 -5.30 -3.36 -5.82
CA GLY A 66 -4.85 -2.36 -4.86
C GLY A 66 -4.01 -2.92 -3.70
N PHE A 67 -3.01 -3.77 -3.96
CA PHE A 67 -2.09 -4.26 -2.93
C PHE A 67 -0.64 -4.37 -3.44
N GLN A 68 0.30 -4.49 -2.50
CA GLN A 68 1.70 -4.79 -2.76
C GLN A 68 2.29 -5.68 -1.67
N PHE A 69 3.37 -6.39 -2.00
CA PHE A 69 4.22 -7.10 -1.03
C PHE A 69 5.63 -7.27 -1.61
N SER A 70 6.61 -7.53 -0.75
CA SER A 70 7.99 -7.80 -1.14
C SER A 70 8.29 -9.30 -1.15
N PHE A 71 9.22 -9.71 -2.01
CA PHE A 71 9.60 -11.11 -2.20
C PHE A 71 11.12 -11.28 -2.41
N PRO A 72 11.66 -12.49 -2.15
CA PRO A 72 13.08 -12.78 -2.31
C PRO A 72 13.64 -12.44 -3.71
N PRO A 73 14.85 -11.86 -3.80
CA PRO A 73 15.40 -11.37 -5.07
C PRO A 73 15.71 -12.47 -6.09
N ASN A 74 15.91 -13.72 -5.64
CA ASN A 74 16.19 -14.87 -6.50
C ASN A 74 14.96 -15.35 -7.27
N LEU A 75 13.74 -15.01 -6.85
CA LEU A 75 12.53 -15.36 -7.58
C LEU A 75 12.33 -14.43 -8.79
N ALA A 76 11.90 -15.03 -9.90
CA ALA A 76 11.49 -14.30 -11.10
C ALA A 76 9.95 -14.26 -11.18
N ALA A 77 9.38 -13.07 -11.30
CA ALA A 77 7.93 -12.89 -11.48
C ALA A 77 7.53 -13.19 -12.93
N ASN A 78 6.60 -14.12 -13.09
CA ASN A 78 5.95 -14.45 -14.35
C ASN A 78 4.48 -13.98 -14.30
N HIS A 79 4.08 -13.22 -15.30
CA HIS A 79 2.76 -12.59 -15.40
C HIS A 79 1.83 -13.31 -16.41
N ASP A 80 2.27 -14.40 -17.03
CA ASP A 80 1.49 -15.10 -18.05
C ASP A 80 0.52 -16.12 -17.42
N ILE A 81 -0.57 -15.62 -16.82
CA ILE A 81 -1.59 -16.51 -16.25
C ILE A 81 -2.99 -16.08 -16.67
N LYS A 82 -3.78 -17.08 -17.07
CA LYS A 82 -5.12 -16.92 -17.65
C LYS A 82 -6.12 -16.47 -16.59
N GLU A 83 -7.04 -15.60 -17.00
CA GLU A 83 -8.29 -15.36 -16.27
C GLU A 83 -9.12 -16.66 -16.26
N GLU A 84 -9.49 -17.11 -15.06
CA GLU A 84 -10.49 -18.16 -14.88
C GLU A 84 -11.79 -17.55 -14.36
N GLN A 85 -12.91 -18.25 -14.52
CA GLN A 85 -14.24 -17.71 -14.19
C GLN A 85 -14.39 -17.24 -12.73
N TYR A 86 -13.60 -17.80 -11.80
CA TYR A 86 -13.71 -17.56 -10.35
C TYR A 86 -12.40 -17.06 -9.72
N TYR A 87 -11.32 -16.97 -10.51
CA TYR A 87 -10.00 -16.62 -10.04
C TYR A 87 -9.28 -15.75 -11.07
N ASP A 88 -8.69 -14.68 -10.59
CA ASP A 88 -7.67 -13.96 -11.36
C ASP A 88 -6.32 -14.43 -10.85
N ASN A 89 -5.60 -15.18 -11.66
CA ASN A 89 -4.23 -15.56 -11.34
C ASN A 89 -3.33 -14.36 -11.60
N LEU A 90 -2.73 -13.81 -10.53
CA LEU A 90 -2.14 -12.47 -10.58
C LEU A 90 -0.64 -12.49 -10.86
N VAL A 91 0.07 -13.43 -10.24
CA VAL A 91 1.52 -13.63 -10.45
C VAL A 91 1.96 -14.99 -9.92
N GLU A 92 2.91 -15.58 -10.62
CA GLU A 92 3.67 -16.74 -10.18
C GLU A 92 5.15 -16.34 -10.12
N MET A 93 5.79 -16.52 -8.97
CA MET A 93 7.20 -16.20 -8.78
C MET A 93 7.97 -17.48 -8.54
N LEU A 94 8.96 -17.79 -9.38
CA LEU A 94 9.61 -19.09 -9.41
C LEU A 94 11.13 -18.98 -9.35
N PHE A 95 11.76 -19.92 -8.64
CA PHE A 95 13.18 -20.24 -8.73
C PHE A 95 13.42 -21.70 -8.34
N GLU A 96 13.90 -22.51 -9.28
CA GLU A 96 14.04 -23.97 -9.10
C GLU A 96 12.70 -24.62 -8.66
N SER A 97 12.64 -25.20 -7.46
CA SER A 97 11.43 -25.77 -6.88
C SER A 97 10.66 -24.79 -5.98
N GLN A 98 11.19 -23.60 -5.72
CA GLN A 98 10.54 -22.60 -4.87
C GLN A 98 9.55 -21.77 -5.68
N GLN A 99 8.37 -21.57 -5.11
CA GLN A 99 7.30 -20.80 -5.74
C GLN A 99 6.53 -19.92 -4.76
N ILE A 100 6.16 -18.71 -5.21
CA ILE A 100 5.07 -17.92 -4.63
C ILE A 100 4.00 -17.80 -5.70
N PHE A 101 2.79 -18.21 -5.38
CA PHE A 101 1.64 -18.09 -6.25
C PHE A 101 0.60 -17.17 -5.62
N VAL A 102 0.17 -16.18 -6.39
CA VAL A 102 -0.80 -15.16 -5.96
C VAL A 102 -1.99 -15.16 -6.89
N ARG A 103 -3.19 -15.21 -6.30
CA ARG A 103 -4.46 -15.08 -7.02
C ARG A 103 -5.44 -14.22 -6.25
N ALA A 104 -6.37 -13.59 -6.96
CA ALA A 104 -7.57 -13.04 -6.37
C ALA A 104 -8.74 -14.02 -6.58
N ILE A 105 -9.41 -14.35 -5.49
CA ILE A 105 -10.64 -15.13 -5.47
C ILE A 105 -11.79 -14.13 -5.53
N GLN A 106 -12.62 -14.22 -6.57
CA GLN A 106 -13.73 -13.29 -6.78
C GLN A 106 -14.92 -13.97 -7.47
N ASN A 107 -16.09 -13.34 -7.41
CA ASN A 107 -17.30 -13.79 -8.11
C ASN A 107 -17.77 -15.21 -7.75
N VAL A 108 -17.51 -15.64 -6.52
CA VAL A 108 -17.97 -16.95 -6.02
C VAL A 108 -19.14 -16.72 -5.05
N ASP A 109 -20.36 -17.06 -5.46
CA ASP A 109 -21.61 -16.72 -4.73
C ASP A 109 -21.62 -17.21 -3.27
N ILE A 110 -21.05 -18.38 -3.04
CA ILE A 110 -20.87 -19.02 -1.73
C ILE A 110 -19.92 -18.27 -0.78
N TYR A 111 -19.13 -17.32 -1.29
CA TYR A 111 -18.20 -16.50 -0.51
C TYR A 111 -18.78 -15.13 -0.19
N GLN A 112 -20.05 -14.90 -0.53
CA GLN A 112 -20.77 -13.73 -0.06
C GLN A 112 -20.75 -13.70 1.47
N GLU A 113 -20.16 -12.65 2.03
CA GLU A 113 -20.02 -12.45 3.49
C GLU A 113 -19.21 -13.55 4.20
N ALA A 114 -18.44 -14.36 3.46
CA ALA A 114 -17.64 -15.42 4.06
C ALA A 114 -16.42 -14.84 4.80
N GLU A 115 -16.14 -15.40 5.98
CA GLU A 115 -14.89 -15.12 6.68
C GLU A 115 -13.71 -15.83 5.97
N PRO A 116 -12.48 -15.27 5.99
CA PRO A 116 -11.31 -15.87 5.37
C PRO A 116 -11.07 -17.34 5.72
N GLU A 117 -11.37 -17.75 6.95
CA GLU A 117 -11.22 -19.14 7.40
C GLU A 117 -12.19 -20.09 6.69
N MET A 118 -13.41 -19.64 6.37
CA MET A 118 -14.37 -20.44 5.60
C MET A 118 -13.89 -20.61 4.16
N VAL A 119 -13.38 -19.52 3.57
CA VAL A 119 -12.78 -19.56 2.22
C VAL A 119 -11.58 -20.49 2.22
N ALA A 120 -10.68 -20.38 3.19
CA ALA A 120 -9.52 -21.24 3.34
C ALA A 120 -9.87 -22.72 3.46
N ASN A 121 -10.81 -23.07 4.34
CA ASN A 121 -11.22 -24.45 4.51
C ASN A 121 -11.81 -25.04 3.23
N ARG A 122 -12.51 -24.22 2.43
CA ARG A 122 -13.09 -24.68 1.17
C ARG A 122 -12.04 -24.80 0.06
N GLU A 123 -11.18 -23.81 -0.12
CA GLU A 123 -10.14 -23.83 -1.15
C GLU A 123 -9.13 -24.98 -0.92
N PHE A 124 -8.94 -25.38 0.34
CA PHE A 124 -8.00 -26.45 0.70
C PHE A 124 -8.64 -27.82 0.92
N SER A 125 -9.98 -27.95 1.00
CA SER A 125 -10.64 -29.24 1.28
C SER A 125 -10.31 -30.31 0.26
N ASP A 126 -10.15 -29.90 -1.00
CA ASP A 126 -9.95 -30.81 -2.14
C ASP A 126 -8.46 -30.98 -2.49
N SER A 127 -7.57 -30.33 -1.73
CA SER A 127 -6.13 -30.36 -1.99
C SER A 127 -5.46 -31.70 -1.65
N GLY A 128 -6.10 -32.52 -0.82
CA GLY A 128 -5.53 -33.77 -0.29
C GLY A 128 -4.49 -33.57 0.81
N PHE A 129 -4.16 -32.34 1.20
CA PHE A 129 -3.25 -32.06 2.31
C PHE A 129 -3.94 -32.18 3.67
N GLU A 130 -3.21 -32.62 4.68
CA GLU A 130 -3.57 -32.34 6.07
C GLU A 130 -3.06 -30.93 6.43
N TYR A 131 -3.96 -30.04 6.83
CA TYR A 131 -3.63 -28.63 7.11
C TYR A 131 -4.32 -28.11 8.37
N GLY A 132 -3.71 -27.07 8.96
CA GLY A 132 -4.32 -26.22 9.98
C GLY A 132 -4.63 -24.85 9.40
N VAL A 133 -5.73 -24.25 9.85
CA VAL A 133 -6.11 -22.88 9.53
C VAL A 133 -6.11 -22.05 10.81
N LYS A 134 -5.53 -20.85 10.76
CA LYS A 134 -5.51 -19.90 11.86
C LYS A 134 -6.02 -18.55 11.38
N SER A 135 -7.06 -18.04 12.03
CA SER A 135 -7.56 -16.69 11.81
C SER A 135 -6.58 -15.64 12.36
N GLU A 136 -6.24 -14.64 11.54
CA GLU A 136 -5.31 -13.55 11.85
C GLU A 136 -5.75 -12.23 11.21
N LYS A 137 -4.92 -11.18 11.36
CA LYS A 137 -5.04 -9.94 10.58
C LYS A 137 -3.75 -9.68 9.83
N ILE A 138 -3.86 -9.45 8.52
CA ILE A 138 -2.75 -9.05 7.66
C ILE A 138 -3.11 -7.70 7.06
N ALA A 139 -2.21 -6.71 7.17
CA ALA A 139 -2.46 -5.32 6.78
C ALA A 139 -3.78 -4.75 7.34
N ASN A 140 -4.09 -5.04 8.60
CA ASN A 140 -5.34 -4.69 9.29
C ASN A 140 -6.63 -5.29 8.70
N SER A 141 -6.53 -6.17 7.71
CA SER A 141 -7.67 -6.88 7.13
C SER A 141 -7.81 -8.28 7.74
N PRO A 142 -9.04 -8.81 7.92
CA PRO A 142 -9.25 -10.21 8.28
C PRO A 142 -8.49 -11.13 7.32
N ALA A 143 -7.82 -12.14 7.88
CA ALA A 143 -7.10 -13.13 7.10
C ALA A 143 -7.14 -14.51 7.76
N ALA A 144 -6.86 -15.54 6.97
CA ALA A 144 -6.62 -16.89 7.42
C ALA A 144 -5.26 -17.36 6.93
N VAL A 145 -4.42 -17.83 7.84
CA VAL A 145 -3.11 -18.44 7.54
C VAL A 145 -3.27 -19.95 7.57
N ILE A 146 -2.84 -20.60 6.50
CA ILE A 146 -2.90 -22.04 6.27
C ILE A 146 -1.48 -22.58 6.38
N LYS A 147 -1.32 -23.64 7.16
CA LYS A 147 -0.07 -24.39 7.29
C LYS A 147 -0.34 -25.87 7.10
N THR A 148 0.35 -26.50 6.15
CA THR A 148 0.29 -27.96 5.99
C THR A 148 1.05 -28.65 7.12
N LYS A 149 0.64 -29.88 7.46
CA LYS A 149 1.22 -30.64 8.58
C LYS A 149 2.70 -30.96 8.41
N ASP A 150 3.12 -31.21 7.17
CA ASP A 150 4.53 -31.46 6.83
C ASP A 150 5.35 -30.16 6.75
N GLU A 151 4.69 -29.00 6.91
CA GLU A 151 5.27 -27.66 6.90
C GLU A 151 5.97 -27.26 5.59
N ASP A 152 5.71 -27.98 4.50
CA ASP A 152 6.28 -27.72 3.18
C ASP A 152 5.45 -26.72 2.36
N TYR A 153 4.28 -26.33 2.85
CA TYR A 153 3.37 -25.42 2.16
C TYR A 153 2.62 -24.51 3.13
N PHE A 154 2.58 -23.23 2.76
CA PHE A 154 1.96 -22.14 3.49
C PHE A 154 1.05 -21.33 2.56
N ALA A 155 -0.04 -20.80 3.11
CA ALA A 155 -0.85 -19.81 2.40
C ALA A 155 -1.45 -18.79 3.36
N ALA A 156 -1.79 -17.62 2.83
CA ALA A 156 -2.63 -16.62 3.47
C ALA A 156 -3.80 -16.31 2.53
N ILE A 157 -5.01 -16.28 3.06
CA ILE A 157 -6.20 -15.76 2.39
C ILE A 157 -6.60 -14.49 3.13
N ILE A 158 -6.55 -13.35 2.44
CA ILE A 158 -6.70 -12.02 3.01
C ILE A 158 -7.95 -11.38 2.40
N SER A 159 -8.93 -10.98 3.22
CA SER A 159 -10.09 -10.24 2.72
C SER A 159 -9.66 -8.91 2.12
N HIS A 160 -10.20 -8.54 0.96
CA HIS A 160 -9.95 -7.23 0.39
C HIS A 160 -10.82 -6.17 1.08
N PRO A 161 -10.25 -5.08 1.66
CA PRO A 161 -11.00 -4.16 2.52
C PRO A 161 -11.99 -3.28 1.76
N LEU A 162 -11.83 -3.13 0.44
CA LEU A 162 -12.64 -2.21 -0.38
C LEU A 162 -13.49 -2.89 -1.46
N LYS A 163 -13.30 -4.20 -1.66
CA LYS A 163 -13.97 -4.96 -2.71
C LYS A 163 -14.70 -6.08 -2.00
N GLU A 164 -16.02 -5.98 -1.98
CA GLU A 164 -16.86 -7.00 -1.36
C GLU A 164 -16.62 -8.35 -2.05
N ASN A 165 -16.52 -9.41 -1.26
CA ASN A 165 -16.36 -10.79 -1.73
C ASN A 165 -15.12 -11.02 -2.61
N VAL A 166 -14.05 -10.26 -2.37
CA VAL A 166 -12.74 -10.47 -2.97
C VAL A 166 -11.74 -10.87 -1.89
N PHE A 167 -10.98 -11.93 -2.15
CA PHE A 167 -9.91 -12.39 -1.27
C PHE A 167 -8.60 -12.49 -2.05
N ILE A 168 -7.50 -12.05 -1.45
CA ILE A 168 -6.16 -12.24 -2.00
C ILE A 168 -5.57 -13.48 -1.36
N GLN A 169 -5.25 -14.48 -2.19
CA GLN A 169 -4.52 -15.65 -1.76
C GLN A 169 -3.05 -15.50 -2.15
N ILE A 170 -2.16 -15.61 -1.16
CA ILE A 170 -0.72 -15.76 -1.36
C ILE A 170 -0.35 -17.14 -0.84
N SER A 171 0.21 -17.98 -1.70
CA SER A 171 0.62 -19.34 -1.35
C SER A 171 2.04 -19.61 -1.74
N THR A 172 2.74 -20.44 -0.97
CA THR A 172 4.15 -20.72 -1.20
C THR A 172 4.57 -22.05 -0.59
N ASN A 173 5.59 -22.65 -1.19
CA ASN A 173 6.36 -23.75 -0.59
C ASN A 173 7.72 -23.30 -0.05
N LEU A 174 7.90 -21.99 0.14
CA LEU A 174 9.02 -21.45 0.87
C LEU A 174 8.90 -21.82 2.35
N GLY A 175 10.04 -21.96 3.05
CA GLY A 175 10.04 -22.22 4.49
C GLY A 175 9.29 -21.15 5.29
N SER A 176 8.79 -21.51 6.48
CA SER A 176 7.92 -20.67 7.32
C SER A 176 8.43 -19.24 7.51
N ASN A 177 9.73 -19.09 7.76
CA ASN A 177 10.34 -17.77 8.02
C ASN A 177 10.22 -16.84 6.81
N THR A 178 10.43 -17.36 5.60
CA THR A 178 10.32 -16.57 4.38
C THR A 178 8.87 -16.23 4.07
N PHE A 179 7.94 -17.16 4.31
CA PHE A 179 6.50 -16.86 4.20
C PHE A 179 6.08 -15.75 5.18
N GLU A 180 6.48 -15.83 6.45
CA GLU A 180 6.20 -14.79 7.44
C GLU A 180 6.77 -13.42 7.03
N GLN A 181 7.99 -13.39 6.48
CA GLN A 181 8.59 -12.17 5.93
C GLN A 181 7.78 -11.62 4.75
N VAL A 182 7.39 -12.44 3.77
CA VAL A 182 6.52 -12.02 2.64
C VAL A 182 5.23 -11.40 3.16
N ILE A 183 4.54 -12.10 4.06
CA ILE A 183 3.27 -11.61 4.63
C ILE A 183 3.47 -10.33 5.46
N SER A 184 4.59 -10.19 6.17
CA SER A 184 4.89 -8.98 6.94
C SER A 184 5.05 -7.72 6.07
N THR A 185 5.40 -7.88 4.80
CA THR A 185 5.53 -6.79 3.82
C THR A 185 4.23 -6.48 3.07
N PHE A 186 3.21 -7.32 3.20
CA PHE A 186 1.92 -7.13 2.51
C PHE A 186 1.21 -5.87 2.99
N LYS A 187 0.77 -5.03 2.05
CA LYS A 187 0.03 -3.79 2.32
C LYS A 187 -1.00 -3.55 1.22
N PHE A 188 -2.20 -3.09 1.59
CA PHE A 188 -3.13 -2.52 0.63
C PHE A 188 -2.67 -1.12 0.21
N LEU A 189 -2.83 -0.79 -1.06
CA LEU A 189 -2.62 0.55 -1.59
C LEU A 189 -3.68 1.51 -1.01
N PRO A 190 -3.31 2.77 -0.74
CA PRO A 190 -4.20 3.74 -0.09
C PRO A 190 -5.44 4.04 -0.94
N LYS A 191 -6.64 3.95 -0.33
CA LYS A 191 -7.90 4.31 -0.99
C LYS A 191 -7.93 5.81 -1.29
N GLN A 192 -8.47 6.19 -2.44
CA GLN A 192 -8.60 7.61 -2.82
C GLN A 192 -9.44 8.46 -1.84
N SER A 193 -10.33 7.86 -1.04
CA SER A 193 -11.07 8.56 0.03
C SER A 193 -10.17 9.07 1.14
N ASP A 194 -9.00 8.46 1.31
CA ASP A 194 -8.06 8.77 2.38
C ASP A 194 -7.01 9.78 1.89
N TRP A 195 -7.12 10.22 0.64
CA TRP A 195 -6.20 11.15 0.04
C TRP A 195 -6.45 12.58 0.53
N ARG A 196 -5.34 13.29 0.76
CA ARG A 196 -5.32 14.69 1.13
C ARG A 196 -5.25 15.56 -0.13
N VAL A 197 -5.58 16.83 0.01
CA VAL A 197 -5.52 17.81 -1.08
C VAL A 197 -4.38 18.79 -0.79
N TYR A 198 -3.46 18.90 -1.73
CA TYR A 198 -2.46 19.97 -1.76
C TYR A 198 -2.94 21.06 -2.71
N LYS A 199 -2.84 22.33 -2.29
CA LYS A 199 -3.22 23.48 -3.11
C LYS A 199 -2.09 24.50 -3.11
N ASN A 200 -1.69 24.96 -4.28
CA ASN A 200 -0.76 26.06 -4.43
C ASN A 200 -1.46 27.25 -5.10
N GLY A 201 -1.78 28.28 -4.31
CA GLY A 201 -2.45 29.48 -4.80
C GLY A 201 -1.57 30.37 -5.68
N LYS A 202 -0.23 30.30 -5.54
CA LYS A 202 0.70 31.12 -6.34
C LYS A 202 0.76 30.67 -7.79
N TYR A 203 0.80 29.36 -8.01
CA TYR A 203 0.90 28.76 -9.36
C TYR A 203 -0.43 28.18 -9.86
N GLY A 204 -1.53 28.37 -9.11
CA GLY A 204 -2.89 28.08 -9.55
C GLY A 204 -3.14 26.60 -9.82
N PHE A 205 -2.67 25.70 -8.95
CA PHE A 205 -2.96 24.27 -9.08
C PHE A 205 -3.36 23.62 -7.76
N GLU A 206 -4.09 22.50 -7.86
CA GLU A 206 -4.27 21.56 -6.77
C GLU A 206 -4.11 20.12 -7.26
N VAL A 207 -3.70 19.25 -6.33
CA VAL A 207 -3.49 17.83 -6.57
C VAL A 207 -3.91 17.05 -5.33
N LYS A 208 -4.39 15.82 -5.50
CA LYS A 208 -4.58 14.91 -4.37
C LYS A 208 -3.38 13.98 -4.23
N TYR A 209 -3.07 13.60 -3.00
CA TYR A 209 -1.98 12.69 -2.69
C TYR A 209 -2.38 11.74 -1.55
N PRO A 210 -1.76 10.55 -1.42
CA PRO A 210 -2.13 9.58 -0.39
C PRO A 210 -2.02 10.14 1.04
N GLY A 211 -2.95 9.74 1.92
CA GLY A 211 -3.00 10.27 3.29
C GLY A 211 -1.84 9.85 4.21
N ASN A 212 -1.08 8.82 3.82
CA ASN A 212 0.13 8.34 4.47
C ASN A 212 1.42 8.96 3.90
N PHE A 213 1.29 9.99 3.05
CA PHE A 213 2.42 10.75 2.54
C PHE A 213 2.52 12.07 3.31
N PHE A 214 3.76 12.51 3.55
CA PHE A 214 4.08 13.88 3.91
C PHE A 214 4.40 14.68 2.64
N PHE A 215 4.47 16.00 2.76
CA PHE A 215 4.94 16.84 1.67
C PHE A 215 5.87 17.93 2.15
N GLU A 216 6.81 18.31 1.28
CA GLU A 216 7.77 19.38 1.52
C GLU A 216 7.77 20.34 0.33
N GLU A 217 7.69 21.63 0.63
CA GLU A 217 7.83 22.69 -0.36
C GLU A 217 9.26 23.21 -0.38
N SER A 218 9.76 23.49 -1.58
CA SER A 218 11.00 24.21 -1.79
C SER A 218 10.74 25.35 -2.76
N GLY A 219 10.94 26.59 -2.28
CA GLY A 219 10.94 27.77 -3.13
C GLY A 219 12.11 27.74 -4.09
N GLY A 220 11.89 28.23 -5.32
CA GLY A 220 12.81 28.17 -6.47
C GLY A 220 14.28 28.16 -6.09
N SER A 221 15.01 27.21 -6.68
CA SER A 221 16.45 27.17 -6.50
C SER A 221 17.06 28.47 -7.05
N ASN A 222 18.27 28.84 -6.61
CA ASN A 222 19.04 29.90 -7.26
C ASN A 222 19.45 29.55 -8.72
N TYR A 223 18.90 28.47 -9.28
CA TYR A 223 19.16 27.94 -10.61
C TYR A 223 17.88 28.08 -11.45
N PRO A 224 17.72 29.21 -12.19
CA PRO A 224 16.70 29.27 -13.23
C PRO A 224 16.85 28.08 -14.19
N PRO A 225 15.75 27.54 -14.73
CA PRO A 225 14.39 28.10 -14.76
C PRO A 225 13.43 27.61 -13.64
N PHE A 226 13.94 27.03 -12.55
CA PHE A 226 13.08 26.43 -11.51
C PHE A 226 12.51 27.46 -10.53
N GLU A 227 11.18 27.57 -10.51
CA GLU A 227 10.46 28.56 -9.71
C GLU A 227 9.96 28.01 -8.36
N PHE A 228 9.59 26.73 -8.35
CA PHE A 228 8.98 26.09 -7.18
C PHE A 228 9.02 24.57 -7.33
N SER A 229 9.07 23.87 -6.19
CA SER A 229 8.77 22.44 -6.16
C SER A 229 8.03 22.06 -4.89
N VAL A 230 7.17 21.03 -5.00
CA VAL A 230 6.62 20.31 -3.86
C VAL A 230 6.88 18.82 -4.07
N ARG A 231 7.34 18.13 -3.03
CA ARG A 231 7.58 16.68 -3.03
C ARG A 231 6.55 15.99 -2.14
N PHE A 232 6.10 14.81 -2.53
CA PHE A 232 5.22 13.93 -1.77
C PHE A 232 5.90 12.58 -1.60
N ALA A 233 6.09 12.13 -0.36
CA ALA A 233 6.73 10.85 -0.06
C ALA A 233 6.05 10.17 1.13
N GLU A 234 6.20 8.85 1.24
CA GLU A 234 5.63 8.09 2.36
C GLU A 234 6.23 8.52 3.71
N ASN A 235 5.40 8.56 4.76
CA ASN A 235 5.81 8.98 6.11
C ASN A 235 7.03 8.23 6.68
N GLN A 236 7.33 7.02 6.21
CA GLN A 236 8.54 6.30 6.63
C GLN A 236 9.85 7.01 6.22
N TYR A 237 9.79 7.93 5.25
CA TYR A 237 10.92 8.71 4.77
C TYR A 237 10.97 10.14 5.33
N GLU A 238 10.10 10.51 6.27
CA GLU A 238 10.02 11.87 6.82
C GLU A 238 11.33 12.32 7.50
N GLU A 239 12.07 11.38 8.07
CA GLU A 239 13.37 11.64 8.71
C GLU A 239 14.57 11.31 7.80
N ALA A 240 14.34 10.87 6.55
CA ALA A 240 15.40 10.51 5.64
C ALA A 240 16.05 11.78 5.06
N GLU A 241 17.37 11.92 5.22
CA GLU A 241 18.06 13.13 4.77
C GLU A 241 18.03 13.29 3.24
N TYR A 242 18.25 12.22 2.46
CA TYR A 242 18.28 12.26 1.00
C TYR A 242 17.95 10.90 0.36
N ASN A 243 17.58 10.92 -0.92
CA ASN A 243 17.48 9.77 -1.84
C ASN A 243 16.44 8.71 -1.50
N TYR A 244 15.22 9.15 -1.17
CA TYR A 244 14.04 8.28 -1.10
C TYR A 244 13.12 8.48 -2.31
N PRO A 245 12.21 7.53 -2.57
CA PRO A 245 11.24 7.64 -3.65
C PRO A 245 10.20 8.71 -3.35
N ASP A 246 9.89 9.53 -4.34
CA ASP A 246 8.93 10.61 -4.20
C ASP A 246 8.17 10.87 -5.50
N ILE A 247 7.00 11.48 -5.36
CA ILE A 247 6.34 12.18 -6.45
C ILE A 247 6.59 13.67 -6.24
N SER A 248 7.19 14.36 -7.21
CA SER A 248 7.37 15.81 -7.14
C SER A 248 6.54 16.53 -8.18
N ILE A 249 6.17 17.77 -7.89
CA ILE A 249 5.66 18.74 -8.88
C ILE A 249 6.66 19.89 -8.91
N ILE A 250 7.29 20.09 -10.07
CA ILE A 250 8.25 21.15 -10.32
C ILE A 250 7.60 22.17 -11.24
N VAL A 251 7.66 23.44 -10.87
CA VAL A 251 7.18 24.56 -11.70
C VAL A 251 8.39 25.25 -12.32
N ILE A 252 8.34 25.40 -13.64
CA ILE A 252 9.42 25.90 -14.47
C ILE A 252 8.90 27.13 -15.22
N ASP A 253 9.56 28.28 -15.09
CA ASP A 253 9.27 29.46 -15.91
C ASP A 253 9.86 29.27 -17.31
N SER A 254 8.99 29.06 -18.30
CA SER A 254 9.44 28.87 -19.67
C SER A 254 8.34 29.21 -20.69
N PRO A 255 8.67 30.01 -21.72
CA PRO A 255 7.76 30.26 -22.83
C PRO A 255 7.64 29.08 -23.78
N LEU A 256 8.47 28.04 -23.64
CA LEU A 256 8.53 26.89 -24.56
C LEU A 256 7.37 25.92 -24.36
N SER A 257 7.13 25.05 -25.34
CA SER A 257 6.29 23.86 -25.13
C SER A 257 7.06 22.82 -24.30
N PRO A 258 6.40 21.84 -23.65
CA PRO A 258 7.09 20.75 -22.96
C PRO A 258 8.12 20.02 -23.85
N ARG A 259 7.76 19.79 -25.12
CA ARG A 259 8.63 19.13 -26.09
C ARG A 259 9.84 19.98 -26.45
N ASP A 260 9.63 21.26 -26.75
CA ASP A 260 10.74 22.15 -27.10
C ASP A 260 11.66 22.38 -25.91
N PHE A 261 11.08 22.51 -24.71
CA PHE A 261 11.83 22.61 -23.46
C PHE A 261 12.71 21.37 -23.22
N LEU A 262 12.17 20.16 -23.39
CA LEU A 262 12.94 18.92 -23.26
C LEU A 262 14.02 18.82 -24.35
N ASN A 263 13.75 19.23 -25.59
CA ASN A 263 14.75 19.23 -26.66
C ASN A 263 15.90 20.20 -26.37
N GLU A 264 15.61 21.33 -25.74
CA GLU A 264 16.64 22.31 -25.36
C GLU A 264 17.40 21.89 -24.11
N ASN A 265 16.76 21.21 -23.16
CA ASN A 265 17.31 20.96 -21.82
C ASN A 265 17.57 19.48 -21.51
N GLY A 266 17.32 18.57 -22.45
CA GLY A 266 17.52 17.14 -22.30
C GLY A 266 18.61 16.61 -23.23
N SER A 267 19.34 15.60 -22.78
CA SER A 267 20.27 14.81 -23.58
C SER A 267 19.92 13.33 -23.52
N GLU A 268 20.07 12.62 -24.64
CA GLU A 268 19.99 11.15 -24.70
C GLU A 268 21.27 10.50 -24.16
N ASP A 269 22.36 11.26 -23.99
CA ASP A 269 23.63 10.78 -23.45
C ASP A 269 23.46 10.33 -21.99
N SER A 270 24.11 9.22 -21.64
CA SER A 270 24.19 8.72 -20.27
C SER A 270 25.09 9.60 -19.41
N VAL A 271 24.71 9.79 -18.13
CA VAL A 271 25.54 10.48 -17.12
C VAL A 271 26.84 9.72 -16.83
N ILE A 272 26.91 8.43 -17.17
CA ILE A 272 28.05 7.55 -16.85
C ILE A 272 29.16 7.64 -17.91
N GLU A 273 28.83 8.07 -19.13
CA GLU A 273 29.85 8.25 -20.16
C GLU A 273 30.55 9.59 -19.94
N GLU A 274 31.86 9.53 -19.67
CA GLU A 274 32.75 10.68 -19.46
C GLU A 274 32.99 11.46 -20.78
N LYS A 275 31.91 11.76 -21.51
CA LYS A 275 31.96 12.69 -22.63
C LYS A 275 31.97 14.09 -22.07
N LYS A 276 32.92 14.90 -22.53
CA LYS A 276 32.84 16.36 -22.35
C LYS A 276 31.60 16.84 -23.08
N VAL A 277 30.52 17.06 -22.34
CA VAL A 277 29.33 17.69 -22.87
C VAL A 277 29.58 19.19 -22.82
N ASP A 278 29.49 19.87 -23.96
CA ASP A 278 29.70 21.33 -24.05
C ASP A 278 28.56 22.14 -23.41
N LYS A 279 27.51 21.46 -22.92
CA LYS A 279 26.29 22.04 -22.36
C LYS A 279 25.83 21.26 -21.12
N ASP A 280 25.53 21.97 -20.05
CA ASP A 280 24.85 21.41 -18.89
C ASP A 280 23.36 21.24 -19.23
N TYR A 281 22.93 20.00 -19.40
CA TYR A 281 21.52 19.65 -19.61
C TYR A 281 20.85 19.48 -18.25
N LEU A 282 19.55 19.78 -18.17
CA LEU A 282 18.75 19.53 -16.97
C LEU A 282 18.37 18.06 -16.84
N TYR A 283 18.20 17.37 -17.98
CA TYR A 283 17.83 15.96 -18.05
C TYR A 283 18.88 15.19 -18.84
N TYR A 284 19.36 14.09 -18.31
CA TYR A 284 20.29 13.19 -18.98
C TYR A 284 19.67 11.80 -19.15
N GLY A 285 20.21 11.01 -20.07
CA GLY A 285 19.67 9.69 -20.41
C GLY A 285 18.20 9.72 -20.81
N VAL A 286 17.77 10.77 -21.52
CA VAL A 286 16.37 10.99 -21.87
C VAL A 286 15.90 9.89 -22.84
N GLY A 287 14.87 9.15 -22.44
CA GLY A 287 14.29 8.06 -23.21
C GLY A 287 12.75 7.99 -23.11
N ASN A 288 12.16 6.98 -23.78
CA ASN A 288 10.74 6.62 -23.64
C ASN A 288 9.74 7.78 -23.79
N ARG A 289 10.04 8.71 -24.71
CA ARG A 289 9.24 9.91 -24.97
C ARG A 289 7.89 9.55 -25.60
N LYS A 290 6.80 10.10 -25.06
CA LYS A 290 5.44 9.93 -25.60
C LYS A 290 4.54 11.13 -25.30
N GLU A 291 3.71 11.49 -26.26
CA GLU A 291 2.61 12.43 -26.04
C GLU A 291 1.42 11.69 -25.42
N ILE A 292 0.87 12.26 -24.36
CA ILE A 292 -0.28 11.72 -23.63
C ILE A 292 -1.28 12.84 -23.32
N LYS A 293 -2.46 12.46 -22.80
CA LYS A 293 -3.43 13.41 -22.27
C LYS A 293 -3.69 13.12 -20.79
N ILE A 294 -3.62 14.16 -19.96
CA ILE A 294 -3.99 14.12 -18.54
C ILE A 294 -5.13 15.12 -18.33
N ASN A 295 -6.33 14.66 -18.00
CA ASN A 295 -7.49 15.55 -17.79
C ASN A 295 -7.73 16.53 -18.96
N ASN A 296 -7.61 16.06 -20.20
CA ASN A 296 -7.67 16.83 -21.45
C ASN A 296 -6.51 17.82 -21.69
N LEU A 297 -5.49 17.86 -20.83
CA LEU A 297 -4.25 18.60 -21.07
C LEU A 297 -3.32 17.76 -21.93
N ASP A 298 -2.77 18.36 -22.98
CA ASP A 298 -1.67 17.76 -23.73
C ASP A 298 -0.41 17.75 -22.85
N ALA A 299 0.21 16.59 -22.72
CA ALA A 299 1.36 16.38 -21.87
C ALA A 299 2.40 15.49 -22.55
N LEU A 300 3.68 15.76 -22.27
CA LEU A 300 4.81 14.94 -22.69
C LEU A 300 5.27 14.10 -21.51
N GLN A 301 5.25 12.77 -21.66
CA GLN A 301 5.88 11.86 -20.71
C GLN A 301 7.20 11.33 -21.26
N PHE A 302 8.22 11.27 -20.42
CA PHE A 302 9.53 10.72 -20.77
C PHE A 302 10.24 10.18 -19.52
N GLU A 303 11.34 9.48 -19.72
CA GLU A 303 12.20 9.00 -18.64
C GLU A 303 13.56 9.70 -18.71
N SER A 304 14.17 9.96 -17.56
CA SER A 304 15.54 10.43 -17.43
C SER A 304 16.33 9.55 -16.48
N LEU A 305 17.66 9.52 -16.65
CA LEU A 305 18.58 8.76 -15.83
C LEU A 305 19.59 9.70 -15.16
N ALA A 306 19.84 9.45 -13.88
CA ALA A 306 21.03 9.91 -13.18
C ALA A 306 21.86 8.70 -12.71
N VAL A 307 23.04 8.96 -12.15
CA VAL A 307 24.04 7.93 -11.77
C VAL A 307 23.43 6.74 -11.01
N SER A 308 22.44 6.98 -10.14
CA SER A 308 21.80 5.94 -9.32
C SER A 308 20.28 6.04 -9.24
N THR A 309 19.64 6.83 -10.11
CA THR A 309 18.20 7.07 -10.07
C THR A 309 17.60 7.16 -11.47
N GLY A 310 16.44 6.54 -11.68
CA GLY A 310 15.59 6.81 -12.83
C GLY A 310 14.47 7.77 -12.43
N THR A 311 13.97 8.59 -13.35
CA THR A 311 12.80 9.44 -13.08
C THR A 311 11.86 9.41 -14.26
N ILE A 312 10.57 9.16 -13.99
CA ILE A 312 9.49 9.35 -14.96
C ILE A 312 9.01 10.79 -14.82
N HIS A 313 9.00 11.53 -15.92
CA HIS A 313 8.54 12.91 -15.99
C HIS A 313 7.23 12.98 -16.78
N THR A 314 6.26 13.76 -16.32
CA THR A 314 5.07 14.14 -17.10
C THR A 314 4.95 15.66 -17.08
N MET A 315 5.26 16.27 -18.22
CA MET A 315 5.26 17.72 -18.39
C MET A 315 4.02 18.20 -19.12
N PHE A 316 3.36 19.21 -18.58
CA PHE A 316 2.30 19.93 -19.28
C PHE A 316 2.41 21.43 -19.01
N LYS A 317 1.83 22.24 -19.91
CA LYS A 317 1.99 23.69 -19.90
C LYS A 317 0.71 24.41 -19.53
N LYS A 318 0.84 25.49 -18.75
CA LYS A 318 -0.23 26.47 -18.52
C LYS A 318 0.37 27.87 -18.39
N GLY A 319 -0.04 28.77 -19.28
CA GLY A 319 0.50 30.14 -19.30
C GLY A 319 1.99 30.15 -19.64
N GLY A 320 2.77 30.90 -18.86
CA GLY A 320 4.25 30.96 -18.95
C GLY A 320 4.97 29.84 -18.20
N PHE A 321 4.25 28.88 -17.61
CA PHE A 321 4.84 27.83 -16.79
C PHE A 321 4.70 26.44 -17.41
N ILE A 322 5.74 25.64 -17.25
CA ILE A 322 5.71 24.19 -17.41
C ILE A 322 5.62 23.57 -16.00
N PHE A 323 4.72 22.60 -15.86
CA PHE A 323 4.56 21.79 -14.66
C PHE A 323 5.12 20.40 -14.99
N ASP A 324 6.23 20.03 -14.34
CA ASP A 324 6.87 18.73 -14.46
C ASP A 324 6.52 17.89 -13.22
N VAL A 325 5.63 16.91 -13.40
CA VAL A 325 5.25 15.98 -12.34
C VAL A 325 6.11 14.72 -12.47
N THR A 326 6.93 14.46 -11.47
CA THR A 326 7.94 13.39 -11.51
C THR A 326 7.56 12.21 -10.62
N ASN A 327 7.98 11.01 -10.99
CA ASN A 327 8.08 9.85 -10.10
C ASN A 327 9.54 9.42 -10.04
N ARG A 328 10.17 9.62 -8.88
CA ARG A 328 11.60 9.36 -8.69
C ARG A 328 11.82 7.94 -8.19
N LEU A 329 12.58 7.16 -8.96
CA LEU A 329 13.03 5.82 -8.60
C LEU A 329 14.41 5.91 -7.95
N THR A 330 14.59 5.19 -6.84
CA THR A 330 15.84 5.20 -6.07
C THR A 330 16.28 3.78 -5.75
N GLY A 331 17.55 3.61 -5.36
CA GLY A 331 18.04 2.29 -4.92
C GLY A 331 17.35 1.74 -3.66
N VAL A 332 16.60 2.57 -2.92
CA VAL A 332 15.88 2.17 -1.70
C VAL A 332 14.38 1.93 -1.94
N GLY A 333 13.90 2.08 -3.18
CA GLY A 333 12.52 1.81 -3.56
C GLY A 333 11.99 2.68 -4.70
N GLU A 334 10.70 2.56 -4.96
CA GLU A 334 9.95 3.37 -5.92
C GLU A 334 8.56 3.69 -5.38
N VAL A 335 7.98 4.82 -5.80
CA VAL A 335 6.54 5.03 -5.63
C VAL A 335 5.85 4.24 -6.74
N PRO A 336 4.87 3.36 -6.42
CA PRO A 336 4.13 2.60 -7.43
C PRO A 336 3.63 3.50 -8.56
N LYS A 337 3.86 3.08 -9.80
CA LYS A 337 3.50 3.85 -11.01
C LYS A 337 2.03 4.24 -11.03
N GLU A 338 1.18 3.45 -10.39
CA GLU A 338 -0.25 3.63 -10.33
C GLU A 338 -0.65 4.66 -9.29
N ILE A 339 0.07 4.78 -8.17
CA ILE A 339 -0.07 5.92 -7.27
C ILE A 339 0.33 7.20 -8.00
N TYR A 340 1.42 7.17 -8.77
CA TYR A 340 1.81 8.30 -9.63
C TYR A 340 0.73 8.67 -10.65
N ASN A 341 0.18 7.69 -11.38
CA ASN A 341 -0.89 7.92 -12.34
C ASN A 341 -2.18 8.44 -11.66
N GLN A 342 -2.51 7.96 -10.46
CA GLN A 342 -3.63 8.45 -9.69
C GLN A 342 -3.40 9.90 -9.24
N VAL A 343 -2.20 10.25 -8.76
CA VAL A 343 -1.82 11.65 -8.45
C VAL A 343 -2.00 12.53 -9.68
N LEU A 344 -1.43 12.15 -10.82
CA LEU A 344 -1.60 12.85 -12.10
C LEU A 344 -3.07 13.04 -12.47
N SER A 345 -3.91 12.00 -12.34
CA SER A 345 -5.34 12.06 -12.66
C SER A 345 -6.12 13.05 -11.79
N THR A 346 -5.60 13.42 -10.62
CA THR A 346 -6.24 14.38 -9.72
C THR A 346 -5.74 15.81 -9.91
N PHE A 347 -4.68 15.99 -10.71
CA PHE A 347 -4.10 17.30 -10.98
C PHE A 347 -5.11 18.18 -11.72
N LYS A 348 -5.30 19.39 -11.22
CA LYS A 348 -6.10 20.40 -11.91
C LYS A 348 -5.58 21.81 -11.63
N PHE A 349 -5.75 22.67 -12.64
CA PHE A 349 -5.58 24.10 -12.47
C PHE A 349 -6.79 24.67 -11.75
N VAL A 350 -6.55 25.59 -10.83
CA VAL A 350 -7.57 26.36 -10.12
C VAL A 350 -7.51 27.81 -10.59
N GLU A 351 -8.68 28.46 -10.63
CA GLU A 351 -8.84 29.85 -11.03
C GLU A 351 -8.35 30.85 -9.98
#